data_AF-A0A954ZP39-F1
#
_entry.id   AF-A0A954ZP39-F1
#
_cell.length_a   1.000
_cell.length_b   1.000
_cell.length_c   1.000
_cell.angle_alpha   90.00
_cell.angle_beta   90.00
_cell.angle_gamma   90.00
#
_symmetry.space_group_name_H-M   'P 1'
#
loop_
_entity.id
_entity.type
_entity.pdbx_description
1 polymer ?
#
loop_
_entity_poly.entity_id
_entity_poly.type
_entity_poly.pdbx_seq_one_letter_code
_entity_poly.pdbx_strand_id
1 'polypeptide(L)'
;AAKHVRPVIFVDQELDFVPEKNAPGIEKLRGQLKQALANRDAAPSPHEEIIKLVDEAGQDFHILMIKTDLTLPYTSVFIRLDAGYWSAEAEEELRETINKEQTSSSGLRDAPPR
;
A
#
# COMPACT_ATOMS: atom_id res chain seq x y z
N ALA A 1 13.94 -4.39 12.61
CA ALA A 1 13.12 -3.68 11.61
C ALA A 1 13.74 -2.32 11.32
N ALA A 2 13.69 -1.84 10.08
CA ALA A 2 14.12 -0.50 9.74
C ALA A 2 13.08 0.52 10.21
N LYS A 3 13.46 1.48 11.07
CA LYS A 3 12.52 2.45 11.67
C LYS A 3 11.92 3.43 10.65
N HIS A 4 12.57 3.60 9.51
CA HIS A 4 12.21 4.65 8.56
C HIS A 4 11.20 4.20 7.50
N VAL A 5 10.91 2.90 7.40
CA VAL A 5 9.96 2.34 6.42
C VAL A 5 8.97 1.41 7.10
N ARG A 6 7.74 1.44 6.61
CA ARG A 6 6.67 0.52 6.99
C ARG A 6 6.14 -0.14 5.72
N PRO A 7 6.07 -1.49 5.64
CA PRO A 7 5.51 -2.15 4.49
C PRO A 7 3.98 -2.06 4.52
N VAL A 8 3.38 -1.73 3.38
CA VAL A 8 1.98 -1.98 3.08
C VAL A 8 1.94 -3.10 2.05
N ILE A 9 1.34 -4.23 2.43
CA ILE A 9 1.43 -5.48 1.67
C ILE A 9 0.07 -5.76 1.02
N PHE A 10 0.10 -6.05 -0.27
CA PHE A 10 -1.07 -6.50 -1.02
C PHE A 10 -0.80 -7.89 -1.61
N VAL A 11 -1.85 -8.70 -1.64
CA VAL A 11 -1.87 -10.02 -2.29
C VAL A 11 -3.10 -10.13 -3.17
N ASP A 12 -2.99 -10.86 -4.27
CA ASP A 12 -4.12 -11.10 -5.17
C ASP A 12 -5.25 -11.85 -4.43
N GLN A 13 -6.44 -11.27 -4.41
CA GLN A 13 -7.63 -11.88 -3.79
C GLN A 13 -8.04 -13.17 -4.51
N GLU A 14 -7.81 -13.24 -5.82
CA GLU A 14 -8.12 -14.38 -6.68
C GLU A 14 -7.41 -15.65 -6.21
N LEU A 15 -6.25 -15.53 -5.55
CA LEU A 15 -5.49 -16.66 -5.02
C LEU A 15 -6.33 -17.54 -4.09
N ASP A 16 -7.25 -16.97 -3.31
CA ASP A 16 -8.12 -17.73 -2.41
C ASP A 16 -9.14 -18.62 -3.17
N PHE A 17 -9.42 -18.32 -4.44
CA PHE A 17 -10.42 -19.01 -5.24
C PHE A 17 -9.85 -19.98 -6.28
N VAL A 18 -8.52 -20.00 -6.47
CA VAL A 18 -7.87 -20.95 -7.40
C VAL A 18 -7.98 -22.38 -6.85
N PRO A 19 -8.63 -23.31 -7.58
CA PRO A 19 -8.76 -24.68 -7.11
C PRO A 19 -7.52 -25.51 -7.45
N GLU A 20 -7.15 -26.44 -6.56
CA GLU A 20 -5.99 -27.33 -6.70
C GLU A 20 -5.99 -28.10 -8.03
N LYS A 21 -7.16 -28.53 -8.52
CA LYS A 21 -7.30 -29.23 -9.80
C LYS A 21 -6.78 -28.44 -11.01
N ASN A 22 -6.81 -27.10 -10.94
CA ASN A 22 -6.38 -26.21 -12.03
C ASN A 22 -4.94 -25.74 -11.83
N ALA A 23 -4.42 -25.79 -10.60
CA ALA A 23 -3.08 -25.36 -10.23
C ALA A 23 -2.53 -26.25 -9.12
N PRO A 24 -1.96 -27.43 -9.44
CA PRO A 24 -1.42 -28.35 -8.45
C PRO A 24 -0.32 -27.70 -7.59
N GLY A 25 -0.45 -27.80 -6.27
CA GLY A 25 0.41 -27.18 -5.27
C GLY A 25 -0.09 -25.83 -4.74
N ILE A 26 -1.19 -25.28 -5.27
CA ILE A 26 -1.69 -23.95 -4.89
C ILE A 26 -2.18 -23.90 -3.45
N GLU A 27 -2.83 -24.95 -2.95
CA GLU A 27 -3.33 -24.98 -1.56
C GLU A 27 -2.18 -24.93 -0.54
N LYS A 28 -1.13 -25.72 -0.80
CA LYS A 28 0.09 -25.73 0.02
C LYS A 28 0.76 -24.36 -0.01
N LEU A 29 0.92 -23.78 -1.20
CA LEU A 29 1.54 -22.47 -1.35
C LEU A 29 0.74 -21.38 -0.63
N ARG A 30 -0.59 -21.38 -0.76
CA ARG A 30 -1.48 -20.44 -0.07
C ARG A 30 -1.28 -20.50 1.44
N GLY A 31 -1.16 -21.71 2.00
CA GLY A 31 -0.84 -21.91 3.41
C GLY A 31 0.52 -21.34 3.81
N GLN A 32 1.56 -21.62 3.01
CA GLN A 32 2.91 -21.12 3.25
C GLN A 32 2.99 -19.59 3.15
N LEU A 33 2.28 -18.99 2.19
CA LEU A 33 2.22 -17.53 2.02
C LEU A 33 1.52 -16.88 3.22
N LYS A 34 0.37 -17.39 3.65
CA LYS A 34 -0.34 -16.90 4.85
C LYS A 34 0.54 -16.98 6.09
N GLN A 35 1.32 -18.06 6.25
CA GLN A 35 2.27 -18.18 7.36
C GLN A 35 3.42 -17.17 7.26
N ALA A 36 3.98 -16.97 6.06
CA ALA A 36 5.08 -16.02 5.85
C ALA A 36 4.69 -14.56 6.07
N LEU A 37 3.41 -14.23 5.82
CA LEU A 37 2.83 -12.90 5.99
C LEU A 37 2.08 -12.74 7.33
N ALA A 38 2.15 -13.74 8.22
CA ALA A 38 1.49 -13.67 9.52
C ALA A 38 1.93 -12.43 10.30
N ASN A 39 0.97 -11.73 10.90
CA ASN A 39 1.16 -10.49 11.65
C ASN A 39 1.68 -9.29 10.82
N ARG A 40 1.48 -9.28 9.49
CA ARG A 40 1.88 -8.18 8.61
C ARG A 40 0.73 -7.51 7.86
N ASP A 41 -0.51 -7.75 8.29
CA ASP A 41 -1.75 -7.16 7.75
C ASP A 41 -1.77 -7.07 6.22
N ALA A 42 -1.44 -8.19 5.55
CA ALA A 42 -1.49 -8.25 4.10
C ALA A 42 -2.95 -8.13 3.63
N ALA A 43 -3.23 -7.13 2.80
CA ALA A 43 -4.56 -6.85 2.28
C ALA A 43 -4.81 -7.68 1.01
N PRO A 44 -5.81 -8.58 1.00
CA PRO A 44 -6.31 -9.16 -0.24
C PRO A 44 -6.94 -8.06 -1.09
N SER A 45 -6.57 -7.95 -2.36
CA SER A 45 -7.15 -6.97 -3.28
C SER A 45 -7.30 -7.58 -4.67
N PRO A 46 -8.30 -7.15 -5.47
CA PRO A 46 -8.45 -7.61 -6.85
C PRO A 46 -7.19 -7.34 -7.67
N HIS A 47 -6.80 -8.31 -8.49
CA HIS A 47 -5.57 -8.23 -9.29
C HIS A 47 -5.46 -6.92 -10.09
N GLU A 48 -6.55 -6.54 -10.76
CA GLU A 48 -6.59 -5.33 -11.60
C GLU A 48 -6.40 -4.05 -10.78
N GLU A 49 -6.88 -3.99 -9.53
CA GLU A 49 -6.70 -2.83 -8.66
C GLU A 49 -5.24 -2.69 -8.23
N ILE A 50 -4.58 -3.81 -7.93
CA ILE A 50 -3.16 -3.81 -7.60
C ILE A 50 -2.33 -3.36 -8.81
N ILE A 51 -2.65 -3.83 -10.02
CA ILE A 51 -1.94 -3.40 -11.23
C ILE A 51 -2.12 -1.90 -11.51
N LYS A 52 -3.32 -1.34 -11.30
CA LYS A 52 -3.54 0.10 -11.40
C LYS A 52 -2.67 0.87 -10.40
N LEU A 53 -2.61 0.41 -9.15
CA LEU A 53 -1.77 1.01 -8.11
C LEU A 53 -0.28 0.96 -8.49
N VAL A 54 0.18 -0.14 -9.11
CA VAL A 54 1.56 -0.27 -9.61
C VAL A 54 1.82 0.67 -10.78
N ASP A 55 0.89 0.79 -11.73
CA ASP A 55 1.00 1.69 -12.88
C ASP A 55 1.06 3.17 -12.45
N GLU A 56 0.18 3.57 -11.54
CA GLU A 56 0.16 4.91 -10.95
C GLU A 56 1.44 5.19 -10.17
N ALA A 57 1.87 4.28 -9.29
CA ALA A 57 3.10 4.45 -8.52
C ALA A 57 4.36 4.49 -9.41
N GLY A 58 4.34 3.79 -10.55
CA GLY A 58 5.45 3.76 -11.50
C GLY A 58 5.72 5.08 -12.20
N GLN A 59 4.78 6.04 -12.15
CA GLN A 59 4.98 7.39 -12.68
C GLN A 59 5.93 8.20 -11.79
N ASP A 60 5.85 8.01 -10.47
CA ASP A 60 6.55 8.83 -9.47
C ASP A 60 7.71 8.09 -8.78
N PHE A 61 7.69 6.75 -8.80
CA PHE A 61 8.63 5.92 -8.04
C PHE A 61 9.31 4.84 -8.89
N HIS A 62 10.48 4.40 -8.43
CA HIS A 62 11.14 3.23 -8.98
C HIS A 62 10.49 1.94 -8.49
N ILE A 63 10.15 1.05 -9.43
CA ILE A 63 9.60 -0.26 -9.15
C ILE A 63 10.68 -1.32 -9.30
N LEU A 64 10.85 -2.14 -8.26
CA LEU A 64 11.65 -3.36 -8.33
C LEU A 64 10.72 -4.56 -8.52
N MET A 65 10.83 -5.23 -9.67
CA MET A 65 10.14 -6.50 -9.91
C MET A 65 11.12 -7.65 -9.79
N ILE A 66 10.84 -8.58 -8.86
CA ILE A 66 11.59 -9.83 -8.71
C ILE A 66 10.75 -10.95 -9.32
N LYS A 67 11.24 -11.55 -10.40
CA LYS A 67 10.63 -12.73 -11.03
C LYS A 67 11.28 -14.00 -10.46
N THR A 68 10.44 -14.95 -10.07
CA THR A 68 10.86 -16.31 -9.70
C THR A 68 10.50 -17.29 -10.81
N ASP A 69 10.90 -18.55 -10.65
CA ASP A 69 10.52 -19.68 -11.50
C ASP A 69 9.15 -20.29 -11.14
N LEU A 70 8.42 -19.70 -10.18
CA LEU A 70 7.12 -20.18 -9.74
C LEU A 70 6.07 -20.01 -10.84
N THR A 71 5.39 -21.10 -11.20
CA THR A 71 4.38 -21.13 -12.27
C THR A 71 2.95 -21.22 -11.75
N LEU A 72 2.70 -20.77 -10.51
CA LEU A 72 1.38 -20.76 -9.89
C LEU A 72 0.73 -19.36 -10.03
N PRO A 73 -0.56 -19.27 -10.42
CA PRO A 73 -1.21 -18.00 -10.70
C PRO A 73 -1.50 -17.22 -9.40
N TYR A 74 -1.56 -15.89 -9.51
CA TYR A 74 -1.94 -14.99 -8.41
C TYR A 74 -1.04 -15.13 -7.16
N THR A 75 0.24 -15.46 -7.36
CA THR A 75 1.22 -15.67 -6.29
C THR A 75 2.19 -14.51 -6.10
N SER A 76 1.93 -13.39 -6.78
CA SER A 76 2.74 -12.18 -6.60
C SER A 76 2.42 -11.53 -5.26
N VAL A 77 3.43 -10.98 -4.60
CA VAL A 77 3.28 -10.18 -3.39
C VAL A 77 3.75 -8.77 -3.71
N PHE A 78 2.89 -7.80 -3.46
CA PHE A 78 3.17 -6.41 -3.74
C PHE A 78 3.44 -5.69 -2.43
N ILE A 79 4.55 -4.95 -2.37
CA ILE A 79 4.98 -4.27 -1.16
C ILE A 79 5.24 -2.82 -1.51
N ARG A 80 4.39 -1.92 -0.99
CA ARG A 80 4.69 -0.48 -0.98
C ARG A 80 5.40 -0.14 0.31
N LEU A 81 6.43 0.70 0.22
CA LEU A 81 7.21 1.13 1.38
C LEU A 81 6.80 2.57 1.74
N ASP A 82 5.97 2.70 2.77
CA ASP A 82 5.57 3.99 3.33
C ASP A 82 6.60 4.48 4.36
N ALA A 83 6.55 5.76 4.72
CA ALA A 83 7.33 6.31 5.82
C ALA A 83 6.96 5.64 7.15
N GLY A 84 7.91 4.97 7.79
CA GLY A 84 7.68 4.27 9.06
C GLY A 84 7.73 5.17 10.29
N TYR A 85 8.22 6.40 10.14
CA TYR A 85 8.42 7.36 11.23
C TYR A 85 7.34 8.46 11.28
N TRP A 86 6.39 8.44 10.35
CA TRP A 86 5.35 9.45 10.20
C TRP A 86 4.01 8.76 9.99
N SER A 87 3.11 8.88 10.97
CA SER A 87 1.82 8.20 10.94
C SER A 87 0.77 9.02 10.21
N ALA A 88 -0.33 8.37 9.81
CA ALA A 88 -1.44 9.07 9.15
C ALA A 88 -2.08 10.11 10.07
N GLU A 89 -2.17 9.81 11.37
CA GLU A 89 -2.69 10.72 12.39
C GLU A 89 -1.79 11.96 12.54
N ALA A 90 -0.47 11.77 12.58
CA ALA A 90 0.48 12.87 12.64
C ALA A 90 0.41 13.78 11.38
N GLU A 91 0.21 13.17 10.20
CA GLU A 91 -0.04 13.92 8.97
C GLU A 91 -1.36 14.71 9.02
N GLU A 92 -2.44 14.10 9.52
CA GLU A 92 -3.74 14.75 9.65
C GLU A 92 -3.68 15.96 10.59
N GLU A 93 -3.09 15.80 11.78
CA GLU A 93 -2.87 16.89 12.75
C GLU A 93 -2.04 18.03 12.15
N LEU A 94 -1.01 17.71 11.37
CA LEU A 94 -0.21 18.69 10.65
C LEU A 94 -1.06 19.46 9.63
N ARG A 95 -1.88 18.77 8.84
CA ARG A 95 -2.76 19.40 7.83
C ARG A 95 -3.78 20.32 8.46
N GLU A 96 -4.37 19.93 9.58
CA GLU A 96 -5.25 20.81 10.35
C GLU A 96 -4.54 22.09 10.80
N THR A 97 -3.31 21.96 11.28
CA THR A 97 -2.50 23.08 11.76
C THR A 97 -2.19 24.05 10.62
N ILE A 98 -1.77 23.53 9.46
CA ILE A 98 -1.51 24.34 8.25
C ILE A 98 -2.78 25.09 7.82
N ASN A 99 -3.93 24.41 7.77
CA ASN A 99 -5.19 25.01 7.34
C ASN A 99 -5.68 26.11 8.29
N LYS A 100 -5.51 25.93 9.61
CA LYS A 100 -5.83 26.94 10.62
C LYS A 100 -4.99 28.20 10.41
N GLU A 101 -3.68 28.07 10.27
CA GLU A 101 -2.76 29.21 10.05
C GLU A 101 -3.03 29.95 8.72
N GLN A 102 -3.32 29.22 7.65
CA GLN A 102 -3.66 29.83 6.35
C GLN A 102 -4.98 30.60 6.40
N THR A 103 -5.98 30.09 7.13
CA THR A 103 -7.27 30.78 7.32
C THR A 103 -7.11 32.06 8.16
N SER A 104 -6.29 32.04 9.21
CA SER A 104 -5.99 33.20 10.05
C SER A 104 -5.23 34.31 9.31
N SER A 105 -4.35 33.95 8.37
CA SER A 105 -3.60 34.92 7.56
C SER A 105 -4.41 35.58 6.43
N SER A 106 -5.52 34.97 5.99
CA SER A 106 -6.42 35.53 4.97
C SER A 106 -7.41 36.55 5.53
N GLY A 107 -7.73 36.52 6.84
CA GLY A 107 -8.72 37.40 7.46
C GLY A 107 -8.25 38.84 7.73
N LEU A 108 -6.97 39.16 7.51
CA LEU A 108 -6.39 40.48 7.80
C LEU A 108 -6.35 41.44 6.59
N ARG A 109 -6.82 41.02 5.41
CA ARG A 109 -6.71 41.81 4.16
C ARG A 109 -7.95 42.67 3.81
N ASP A 110 -9.05 42.54 4.53
CA ASP A 110 -10.33 43.21 4.20
C ASP A 110 -10.73 44.38 5.14
N ALA A 111 -9.80 44.92 5.93
CA ALA A 111 -10.10 46.13 6.70
C ALA A 111 -10.13 47.37 5.78
N PRO A 112 -11.25 48.10 5.65
CA PRO A 112 -11.32 49.26 4.77
C PRO A 112 -10.47 50.41 5.35
N PRO A 113 -9.77 51.19 4.52
CA PRO A 113 -8.97 52.31 4.98
C PRO A 113 -9.88 53.41 5.55
N ARG A 114 -9.46 53.96 6.70
CA ARG A 114 -10.07 55.14 7.33
C ARG A 114 -9.83 56.42 6.53
#